data_AF-A0A2G6HLQ0-F1
#
_entry.id   AF-A0A2G6HLQ0-F1
#
_cell.length_a   1.000
_cell.length_b   1.000
_cell.length_c   1.000
_cell.angle_alpha   90.00
_cell.angle_beta   90.00
_cell.angle_gamma   90.00
#
_symmetry.space_group_name_H-M   'P 1'
#
loop_
_entity.id
_entity.type
_entity.pdbx_description
1 polymer ?
#
loop_
_entity_poly.entity_id
_entity_poly.type
_entity_poly.pdbx_seq_one_letter_code
_entity_poly.pdbx_strand_id
1 'polypeptide(L)'
;MKFLDELIKKQSIKTGPLYKIKNDPRKTKVGVFLERFSIDELPQFFNVLKGNMSLVGPRPHQPIEVEKYEEHQRRVLTIKPGITGMAQVSGRSDLKFEDEVRLDIFYIENWSLWGDIKIILRTIPAMLKKRKN
;
A
#
# COMPACT_ATOMS: atom_id res chain seq x y z
N MET A 1 20.76 -7.36 2.83
CA MET A 1 20.00 -7.93 1.70
C MET A 1 19.83 -9.44 1.83
N LYS A 2 20.90 -10.26 1.81
CA LYS A 2 20.82 -11.75 1.85
C LYS A 2 19.79 -12.35 2.82
N PHE A 3 19.72 -11.89 4.07
CA PHE A 3 18.77 -12.41 5.07
C PHE A 3 17.29 -12.14 4.72
N LEU A 4 16.97 -10.95 4.18
CA LEU A 4 15.62 -10.61 3.76
C LEU A 4 15.20 -11.43 2.54
N ASP A 5 16.09 -11.58 1.57
CA ASP A 5 15.82 -12.35 0.35
C ASP A 5 15.53 -13.83 0.68
N GLU A 6 16.27 -14.40 1.63
CA GLU A 6 16.01 -15.75 2.14
C GLU A 6 14.67 -15.86 2.87
N LEU A 7 14.30 -14.88 3.70
CA LEU A 7 13.01 -14.86 4.38
C LEU A 7 11.85 -14.76 3.38
N ILE A 8 11.96 -13.90 2.36
CA ILE A 8 10.94 -13.76 1.31
C ILE A 8 10.75 -15.09 0.57
N LYS A 9 11.86 -15.73 0.16
CA LYS A 9 11.80 -17.03 -0.53
C LYS A 9 11.14 -18.12 0.29
N LYS A 10 11.38 -18.15 1.61
CA LYS A 10 10.89 -19.23 2.48
C LYS A 10 9.48 -18.99 3.04
N GLN A 11 9.08 -17.75 3.24
CA GLN A 11 7.91 -17.41 4.09
C GLN A 11 6.97 -16.37 3.47
N SER A 12 7.17 -15.93 2.22
CA SER A 12 6.21 -15.03 1.58
C SER A 12 4.86 -15.72 1.35
N ILE A 13 3.79 -15.09 1.81
CA ILE A 13 2.40 -15.54 1.56
C ILE A 13 1.77 -14.86 0.34
N LYS A 14 2.43 -13.86 -0.27
CA LYS A 14 2.01 -13.25 -1.53
C LYS A 14 2.87 -13.76 -2.68
N THR A 15 2.24 -13.86 -3.85
CA THR A 15 2.86 -14.14 -5.13
C THR A 15 3.01 -12.85 -5.95
N GLY A 16 4.01 -12.80 -6.83
CA GLY A 16 4.32 -11.61 -7.63
C GLY A 16 5.39 -10.71 -7.02
N PRO A 17 5.44 -9.42 -7.39
CA PRO A 17 6.50 -8.51 -6.95
C PRO A 17 6.37 -8.12 -5.47
N LEU A 18 5.16 -8.16 -4.92
CA LEU A 18 4.88 -7.89 -3.51
C LEU A 18 5.12 -9.13 -2.66
N TYR A 19 5.67 -8.92 -1.46
CA TYR A 19 5.82 -9.98 -0.47
C TYR A 19 5.14 -9.62 0.85
N LYS A 20 4.68 -10.64 1.58
CA LYS A 20 4.21 -10.48 2.96
C LYS A 20 4.74 -11.66 3.76
N ILE A 21 5.52 -11.39 4.81
CA ILE A 21 6.05 -12.42 5.69
C ILE A 21 5.12 -12.52 6.89
N LYS A 22 4.46 -13.65 7.06
CA LYS A 22 3.63 -13.92 8.25
C LYS A 22 4.57 -14.15 9.44
N ASN A 23 4.31 -13.49 10.57
CA ASN A 23 5.16 -13.55 11.78
C ASN A 23 6.62 -13.19 11.51
N ASP A 24 6.86 -12.07 10.81
CA ASP A 24 8.21 -11.61 10.47
C ASP A 24 9.11 -11.50 11.72
N PRO A 25 10.23 -12.25 11.80
CA PRO A 25 11.10 -12.26 12.97
C PRO A 25 11.79 -10.91 13.24
N ARG A 26 11.75 -9.98 12.28
CA ARG A 26 12.28 -8.63 12.43
C ARG A 26 11.31 -7.68 13.15
N LYS A 27 10.05 -8.08 13.35
CA LYS A 27 9.07 -7.27 14.08
C LYS A 27 9.31 -7.33 15.59
N THR A 28 9.57 -6.17 16.19
CA THR A 28 9.69 -6.03 17.65
C THR A 28 8.33 -5.87 18.32
N LYS A 29 8.25 -6.05 19.64
CA LYS A 29 7.02 -5.80 20.42
C LYS A 29 6.49 -4.37 20.23
N VAL A 30 7.40 -3.39 20.12
CA VAL A 30 7.07 -1.99 19.81
C VAL A 30 6.50 -1.86 18.39
N GLY A 31 7.12 -2.50 17.40
CA GLY A 31 6.61 -2.50 16.02
C GLY A 31 5.21 -3.09 15.91
N VAL A 32 4.93 -4.19 16.61
CA VAL A 32 3.59 -4.79 16.69
C VAL A 32 2.58 -3.84 17.32
N PHE A 33 2.97 -3.10 18.37
CA PHE A 33 2.12 -2.08 18.98
C PHE A 33 1.82 -0.94 18.00
N LEU A 34 2.84 -0.36 17.36
CA LEU A 34 2.66 0.73 16.39
C LEU A 34 1.74 0.34 15.24
N GLU A 35 1.94 -0.85 14.66
CA GLU A 35 1.09 -1.40 13.58
C GLU A 35 -0.36 -1.64 14.04
N ARG A 36 -0.55 -2.08 15.29
CA ARG A 36 -1.89 -2.34 15.85
C ARG A 36 -2.70 -1.06 16.05
N PHE A 37 -2.04 0.04 16.37
CA PHE A 37 -2.67 1.34 16.58
C PHE A 37 -2.56 2.28 15.37
N SER A 38 -2.07 1.79 14.23
CA SER A 38 -1.85 2.57 12.99
C SER A 38 -1.02 3.85 13.20
N ILE A 39 -0.17 3.89 14.23
CA ILE A 39 0.66 5.04 14.57
C ILE A 39 1.76 5.23 13.51
N ASP A 40 2.12 4.15 12.82
CA ASP A 40 3.07 4.12 11.71
C ASP A 40 2.61 4.93 10.48
N GLU A 41 1.33 5.29 10.39
CA GLU A 41 0.78 6.09 9.29
C GLU A 41 0.82 7.61 9.55
N LEU A 42 1.00 8.06 10.80
CA LEU A 42 1.09 9.50 11.13
C LEU A 42 2.24 10.21 10.40
N PRO A 43 3.45 9.64 10.27
CA PRO A 43 4.52 10.25 9.48
C PRO A 43 4.14 10.50 8.01
N GLN A 44 3.27 9.66 7.42
CA GLN A 44 2.84 9.81 6.03
C GLN A 44 1.95 11.04 5.84
N PHE A 45 1.17 11.41 6.87
CA PHE A 45 0.38 12.64 6.84
C PHE A 45 1.26 13.89 6.71
N PHE A 46 2.41 13.93 7.40
CA PHE A 46 3.37 15.02 7.23
C PHE A 46 3.97 15.06 5.82
N ASN A 47 4.13 13.91 5.15
CA ASN A 47 4.60 13.88 3.76
C ASN A 47 3.59 14.46 2.78
N VAL A 48 2.29 14.35 3.08
CA VAL A 48 1.23 15.04 2.31
C VAL A 48 1.34 16.54 2.49
N LEU A 49 1.52 17.02 3.73
CA LEU A 49 1.71 18.46 4.00
C LEU A 49 2.97 19.03 3.33
N LYS A 50 4.03 18.22 3.23
CA LYS A 50 5.27 18.58 2.52
C LYS A 50 5.15 18.48 0.99
N GLY A 51 4.04 17.95 0.47
CA GLY A 51 3.81 17.77 -0.97
C GLY A 51 4.53 16.58 -1.61
N ASN A 52 5.17 15.71 -0.83
CA ASN A 52 5.83 14.49 -1.31
C ASN A 52 4.83 13.36 -1.61
N MET A 53 3.67 13.39 -0.95
CA MET A 53 2.57 12.45 -1.14
C MET A 53 1.26 13.19 -1.39
N SER A 54 0.26 12.47 -1.90
CA SER A 54 -1.12 12.91 -1.98
C SER A 54 -1.96 12.28 -0.87
N LEU A 55 -3.12 12.86 -0.55
CA LEU A 55 -4.09 12.20 0.33
C LEU A 55 -4.68 10.96 -0.36
N VAL A 56 -5.02 11.09 -1.65
CA VAL A 56 -5.56 10.02 -2.49
C VAL A 56 -4.59 9.72 -3.63
N GLY A 57 -4.29 8.44 -3.85
CA GLY A 57 -3.40 7.96 -4.90
C GLY A 57 -3.01 6.48 -4.74
N PRO A 58 -2.19 5.95 -5.65
CA PRO A 58 -1.68 4.59 -5.59
C PRO A 58 -0.85 4.35 -4.33
N ARG A 59 -0.84 3.10 -3.85
CA ARG A 59 -0.11 2.74 -2.64
C ARG A 59 1.41 2.85 -2.86
N PRO A 60 2.18 3.46 -1.94
CA PRO A 60 3.64 3.42 -2.01
C PRO A 60 4.15 2.01 -1.70
N HIS A 61 4.95 1.47 -2.62
CA HIS A 61 5.62 0.17 -2.48
C HIS A 61 7.12 0.33 -2.23
N GLN A 62 7.76 -0.70 -1.67
CA GLN A 62 9.18 -0.65 -1.37
C GLN A 62 10.01 -0.66 -2.67
N PRO A 63 11.18 -0.01 -2.72
CA PRO A 63 12.02 -0.01 -3.93
C PRO A 63 12.30 -1.42 -4.48
N ILE A 64 12.56 -2.39 -3.61
CA ILE A 64 12.80 -3.79 -3.99
C ILE A 64 11.57 -4.49 -4.62
N GLU A 65 10.36 -4.02 -4.33
CA GLU A 65 9.13 -4.50 -4.95
C GLU A 65 8.93 -3.81 -6.31
N VAL A 66 9.16 -2.50 -6.36
CA VAL A 66 9.06 -1.65 -7.56
C VAL A 66 10.04 -2.08 -8.64
N GLU A 67 11.25 -2.49 -8.26
CA GLU A 67 12.27 -3.02 -9.19
C GLU A 67 11.76 -4.24 -9.98
N LYS A 68 10.81 -4.99 -9.43
CA LYS A 68 10.23 -6.20 -10.03
C LYS A 68 8.98 -5.93 -10.87
N TYR A 69 8.58 -4.67 -11.03
CA TYR A 69 7.40 -4.32 -11.81
C TYR A 69 7.64 -4.52 -13.30
N GLU A 70 6.66 -5.14 -13.94
CA GLU A 70 6.53 -5.17 -15.39
C GLU A 70 6.24 -3.76 -15.93
N GLU A 71 6.47 -3.56 -17.22
CA GLU A 71 6.39 -2.25 -17.86
C GLU A 71 5.01 -1.59 -17.67
N HIS A 72 3.92 -2.34 -17.83
CA HIS A 72 2.57 -1.81 -17.65
C HIS A 72 2.26 -1.45 -16.19
N GLN A 73 2.84 -2.18 -15.22
CA GLN A 73 2.64 -1.94 -13.79
C GLN A 73 3.30 -0.64 -13.35
N ARG A 74 4.38 -0.22 -14.01
CA ARG A 74 5.07 1.04 -13.70
C ARG A 74 4.24 2.29 -13.98
N ARG A 75 3.13 2.18 -14.73
CA ARG A 75 2.19 3.31 -14.93
C ARG A 75 1.68 3.88 -13.60
N VAL A 76 1.54 3.06 -12.56
CA VAL A 76 1.07 3.53 -11.24
C VAL A 76 2.04 4.50 -10.55
N LEU A 77 3.31 4.55 -11.01
CA LEU A 77 4.35 5.41 -10.46
C LEU A 77 4.37 6.81 -11.09
N THR A 78 3.50 7.07 -12.07
CA THR A 78 3.45 8.35 -12.81
C THR A 78 2.81 9.49 -12.02
N ILE A 79 2.12 9.17 -10.92
CA ILE A 79 1.48 10.14 -10.04
C ILE A 79 2.00 9.99 -8.61
N LYS A 80 1.78 11.01 -7.77
CA LYS A 80 2.20 10.96 -6.37
C LYS A 80 1.48 9.82 -5.64
N PRO A 81 2.20 9.05 -4.79
CA PRO A 81 1.56 8.02 -3.99
C PRO A 81 0.60 8.63 -2.97
N GLY A 82 -0.46 7.87 -2.65
CA GLY A 82 -1.51 8.26 -1.72
C GLY A 82 -1.36 7.65 -0.33
N ILE A 83 -1.89 8.32 0.70
CA ILE A 83 -2.18 7.68 1.99
C ILE A 83 -3.30 6.65 1.82
N THR A 84 -4.34 7.06 1.08
CA THR A 84 -5.46 6.21 0.67
C THR A 84 -5.61 6.14 -0.85
N GLY A 85 -6.41 5.21 -1.37
CA GLY A 85 -6.50 4.94 -2.81
C GLY A 85 -7.58 3.95 -3.18
N MET A 86 -7.84 3.82 -4.48
CA MET A 86 -8.91 2.98 -5.03
C MET A 86 -8.74 1.51 -4.62
N ALA A 87 -7.53 0.96 -4.71
CA ALA A 87 -7.23 -0.39 -4.28
C ALA A 87 -7.48 -0.59 -2.76
N GLN A 88 -7.11 0.39 -1.94
CA GLN A 88 -7.28 0.36 -0.47
C GLN A 88 -8.75 0.43 -0.02
N VAL A 89 -9.66 0.98 -0.82
CA VAL A 89 -11.10 0.98 -0.49
C VAL A 89 -11.89 -0.15 -1.16
N SER A 90 -11.27 -0.87 -2.10
CA SER A 90 -11.91 -1.94 -2.88
C SER A 90 -11.60 -3.34 -2.35
N GLY A 91 -10.38 -3.61 -1.88
CA GLY A 91 -10.02 -4.93 -1.34
C GLY A 91 -8.76 -4.98 -0.48
N ARG A 92 -7.99 -3.88 -0.40
CA ARG A 92 -6.82 -3.75 0.50
C ARG A 92 -5.79 -4.86 0.27
N SER A 93 -5.25 -5.40 1.36
CA SER A 93 -4.24 -6.45 1.37
C SER A 93 -4.71 -7.75 0.75
N ASP A 94 -6.02 -7.96 0.60
CA ASP A 94 -6.61 -9.20 0.08
C ASP A 94 -6.61 -9.24 -1.46
N LEU A 95 -6.32 -8.11 -2.12
CA LEU A 95 -6.15 -8.05 -3.57
C LEU A 95 -4.86 -8.73 -4.02
N LYS A 96 -4.95 -9.41 -5.16
CA LYS A 96 -3.77 -9.77 -5.96
C LYS A 96 -3.15 -8.48 -6.49
N PHE A 97 -1.83 -8.48 -6.65
CA PHE A 97 -1.12 -7.29 -7.11
C PHE A 97 -1.63 -6.77 -8.47
N GLU A 98 -1.95 -7.68 -9.40
CA GLU A 98 -2.47 -7.28 -10.71
C GLU A 98 -3.84 -6.58 -10.61
N ASP A 99 -4.69 -6.97 -9.66
CA ASP A 99 -5.99 -6.31 -9.43
C ASP A 99 -5.80 -4.94 -8.77
N GLU A 100 -4.81 -4.81 -7.87
CA GLU A 100 -4.39 -3.53 -7.30
C GLU A 100 -3.90 -2.57 -8.38
N VAL A 101 -3.00 -3.02 -9.27
CA VAL A 101 -2.51 -2.22 -10.41
C VAL A 101 -3.66 -1.79 -11.32
N ARG A 102 -4.60 -2.68 -11.64
CA ARG A 102 -5.77 -2.34 -12.47
C ARG A 102 -6.64 -1.24 -11.85
N LEU A 103 -6.90 -1.32 -10.56
CA LEU A 103 -7.69 -0.31 -9.84
C LEU A 103 -6.97 1.04 -9.79
N ASP A 104 -5.66 1.03 -9.58
CA ASP A 104 -4.86 2.25 -9.53
C ASP A 104 -4.69 2.89 -10.91
N ILE A 105 -4.51 2.10 -11.98
CA ILE A 105 -4.54 2.59 -13.37
C ILE A 105 -5.92 3.18 -13.68
N PHE A 106 -7.01 2.50 -13.32
CA PHE A 106 -8.36 3.01 -13.52
C PHE A 106 -8.57 4.36 -12.81
N TYR A 107 -8.06 4.48 -11.58
CA TYR A 107 -8.09 5.74 -10.84
C TYR A 107 -7.32 6.86 -11.54
N ILE A 108 -6.11 6.57 -12.04
CA ILE A 108 -5.29 7.53 -12.80
C ILE A 108 -6.03 8.01 -14.06
N GLU A 109 -6.61 7.07 -14.82
CA GLU A 109 -7.28 7.37 -16.08
C GLU A 109 -8.63 8.08 -15.90
N ASN A 110 -9.30 7.90 -14.76
CA ASN A 110 -10.63 8.45 -14.47
C ASN A 110 -10.62 9.43 -13.30
N TRP A 111 -9.49 10.10 -13.08
CA TRP A 111 -9.32 10.98 -11.93
C TRP A 111 -10.34 12.11 -11.95
N SER A 112 -10.97 12.35 -10.80
CA SER A 112 -11.86 13.49 -10.57
C SER A 112 -11.89 13.83 -9.09
N LEU A 113 -12.11 15.11 -8.78
CA LEU A 113 -12.24 15.57 -7.40
C LEU A 113 -13.37 14.84 -6.64
N TRP A 114 -14.48 14.55 -7.34
CA TRP A 114 -15.58 13.78 -6.76
C TRP A 114 -15.19 12.32 -6.47
N GLY A 115 -14.33 11.74 -7.30
CA GLY A 115 -13.71 10.44 -7.06
C GLY A 115 -12.89 10.42 -5.77
N ASP A 116 -12.04 11.43 -5.56
CA ASP A 116 -11.24 11.56 -4.34
C ASP A 116 -12.11 11.66 -3.09
N ILE A 117 -13.16 12.47 -3.11
CA ILE A 117 -14.12 12.58 -1.99
C ILE A 117 -14.74 11.22 -1.68
N LYS A 118 -15.19 10.48 -2.70
CA LYS A 118 -15.75 9.14 -2.52
C LYS A 118 -14.74 8.17 -1.89
N ILE A 119 -13.48 8.22 -2.33
CA ILE A 119 -12.43 7.35 -1.78
C ILE A 119 -12.22 7.70 -0.30
N ILE A 120 -12.02 8.97 0.04
CA ILE A 120 -11.83 9.45 1.42
C ILE A 120 -12.97 8.98 2.34
N LEU A 121 -14.22 9.13 1.91
CA LEU A 121 -15.39 8.69 2.69
C LEU A 121 -15.41 7.17 2.90
N ARG A 122 -14.99 6.39 1.90
CA ARG A 122 -14.88 4.93 2.01
C ARG A 122 -13.69 4.49 2.87
N THR A 123 -12.67 5.33 3.02
CA THR A 123 -11.48 5.03 3.82
C THR A 123 -11.78 4.98 5.31
N ILE A 124 -12.66 5.84 5.83
CA ILE A 124 -13.01 5.91 7.26
C ILE A 124 -13.48 4.55 7.81
N PRO A 125 -14.57 3.93 7.31
CA PRO A 125 -15.03 2.64 7.83
C PRO A 125 -14.02 1.53 7.58
N ALA A 126 -13.26 1.64 6.49
CA ALA A 126 -12.24 0.68 6.18
C ALA A 126 -11.13 0.73 7.25
N MET A 127 -10.61 1.89 7.65
CA MET A 127 -9.55 2.02 8.67
C MET A 127 -9.97 1.51 10.04
N LEU A 128 -11.26 1.64 10.39
CA LEU A 128 -11.81 1.14 11.65
C LEU A 128 -11.94 -0.40 11.69
N LYS A 129 -11.97 -1.06 10.52
CA LYS A 129 -11.99 -2.52 10.44
C LYS A 129 -10.60 -3.07 10.80
N LYS A 130 -10.50 -3.70 11.97
CA LYS A 130 -9.27 -4.29 12.54
C LYS A 130 -8.46 -5.03 11.46
N ARG A 131 -7.18 -4.62 11.27
CA ARG A 131 -6.22 -5.32 10.41
C ARG A 131 -6.13 -6.79 10.87
N LYS A 132 -6.58 -7.73 10.03
CA LYS A 132 -6.25 -9.15 10.21
C LYS A 132 -4.82 -9.32 9.72
N ASN A 133 -3.88 -9.55 10.64
CA ASN A 133 -2.49 -9.86 10.30
C ASN A 133 -2.38 -11.24 9.67
#